data_AF-A0A932DZ98-F1
#
_entry.id   AF-A0A932DZ98-F1
#
_cell.length_a   1.000
_cell.length_b   1.000
_cell.length_c   1.000
_cell.angle_alpha   90.00
_cell.angle_beta   90.00
_cell.angle_gamma   90.00
#
_symmetry.space_group_name_H-M   'P 1'
#
loop_
_entity.id
_entity.type
_entity.pdbx_description
1 polymer ?
#
loop_
_entity_poly.entity_id
_entity_poly.type
_entity_poly.pdbx_seq_one_letter_code
_entity_poly.pdbx_strand_id
1 'polypeptide(L)'
;MVAKYQEYKASLKGVNSVEYYINKLQTYSGSKIIMENEEDCIRFQFIDPIKKIPDLSEIESDITKRSKDLKWNAPDLVKETAMDINLAYQAEQKVNEGILSGLMRKCEENTTAKITLTIMCEEDPLLMPICDHYACIRILEVAKALNMALDGNVARL
;
A
#
# COMPACT_ATOMS: atom_id res chain seq x y z
N MET A 1 0.66 -13.50 20.59
CA MET A 1 0.30 -12.12 20.20
C MET A 1 -1.07 -12.17 19.53
N VAL A 2 -1.92 -11.17 19.77
CA VAL A 2 -3.26 -11.13 19.16
C VAL A 2 -3.15 -10.29 17.90
N ALA A 3 -3.40 -10.89 16.73
CA ALA A 3 -3.47 -10.14 15.48
C ALA A 3 -4.63 -9.13 15.57
N LYS A 4 -4.35 -7.88 15.24
CA LYS A 4 -5.38 -6.83 15.17
C LYS A 4 -5.52 -6.35 13.73
N TYR A 5 -6.75 -5.97 13.39
CA TYR A 5 -6.99 -5.27 12.16
C TYR A 5 -6.65 -3.81 12.37
N GLN A 6 -5.80 -3.30 11.49
CA GLN A 6 -5.46 -1.88 11.44
C GLN A 6 -6.10 -1.27 10.20
N GLU A 7 -6.92 -0.23 10.41
CA GLU A 7 -7.58 0.48 9.32
C GLU A 7 -6.85 1.79 9.02
N TYR A 8 -6.73 2.10 7.73
CA TYR A 8 -6.27 3.38 7.20
C TYR A 8 -7.33 3.95 6.27
N LYS A 9 -7.70 5.21 6.48
CA LYS A 9 -8.73 5.89 5.71
C LYS A 9 -8.20 7.16 5.07
N ALA A 10 -8.65 7.42 3.85
CA ALA A 10 -8.35 8.63 3.12
C ALA A 10 -9.54 9.08 2.29
N SER A 11 -9.65 10.39 2.05
CA SER A 11 -10.58 10.95 1.08
C SER A 11 -9.79 11.45 -0.12
N LEU A 12 -10.29 11.18 -1.32
CA LEU A 12 -9.72 11.65 -2.58
C LEU A 12 -10.73 12.56 -3.27
N LYS A 13 -10.23 13.65 -3.86
CA LYS A 13 -10.99 14.59 -4.68
C LYS A 13 -10.54 14.54 -6.13
N GLY A 14 -11.52 14.43 -7.01
CA GLY A 14 -11.34 14.38 -8.45
C GLY A 14 -12.18 15.44 -9.14
N VAL A 15 -11.62 16.04 -10.19
CA VAL A 15 -12.26 17.08 -11.02
C VAL A 15 -12.99 16.51 -12.24
N ASN A 16 -12.89 15.19 -12.46
CA ASN A 16 -13.55 14.53 -13.59
C ASN A 16 -14.86 13.85 -13.15
N SER A 17 -15.64 13.37 -14.12
CA SER A 17 -16.86 12.61 -13.86
C SER A 17 -16.56 11.23 -13.29
N VAL A 18 -17.57 10.59 -12.69
CA VAL A 18 -17.44 9.23 -12.18
C VAL A 18 -17.13 8.24 -13.31
N GLU A 19 -17.72 8.40 -14.49
CA GLU A 19 -17.49 7.55 -15.67
C GLU A 19 -16.03 7.57 -16.11
N TYR A 20 -15.36 8.74 -16.03
CA TYR A 20 -13.93 8.83 -16.28
C TYR A 20 -13.13 7.94 -15.32
N TYR A 21 -13.46 7.99 -14.02
CA TYR A 21 -12.76 7.21 -13.01
C TYR A 21 -13.07 5.70 -13.10
N ILE A 22 -14.29 5.31 -13.49
CA ILE A 22 -14.62 3.91 -13.82
C ILE A 22 -13.70 3.40 -14.93
N ASN A 23 -13.59 4.16 -16.03
CA ASN A 23 -12.76 3.76 -17.16
C ASN A 23 -11.28 3.67 -16.76
N LYS A 24 -10.81 4.59 -15.91
CA LYS A 24 -9.46 4.50 -15.30
C LYS A 24 -9.25 3.22 -14.49
N LEU A 25 -10.22 2.84 -13.66
CA LEU A 25 -10.16 1.59 -12.89
C LEU A 25 -10.16 0.36 -13.82
N GLN A 26 -10.99 0.35 -14.87
CA GLN A 26 -11.06 -0.77 -15.82
C GLN A 26 -9.79 -0.94 -16.66
N THR A 27 -9.07 0.14 -16.91
CA THR A 27 -7.82 0.13 -17.70
C THR A 27 -6.56 0.03 -16.85
N TYR A 28 -6.70 -0.03 -15.52
CA TYR A 28 -5.56 -0.16 -14.61
C TYR A 28 -5.01 -1.59 -14.63
N SER A 29 -3.77 -1.75 -15.09
CA SER A 29 -3.11 -3.05 -15.24
C SER A 29 -2.31 -3.50 -14.02
N GLY A 30 -2.12 -2.63 -13.02
CA GLY A 30 -1.31 -2.95 -11.84
C GLY A 30 -1.96 -3.94 -10.88
N SER A 31 -3.29 -4.06 -10.95
CA SER A 31 -4.09 -4.83 -10.01
C SER A 31 -5.34 -5.39 -10.68
N LYS A 32 -5.86 -6.49 -10.15
CA LYS A 32 -7.23 -6.89 -10.45
C LYS A 32 -8.18 -6.00 -9.65
N ILE A 33 -9.14 -5.38 -10.32
CA ILE A 33 -10.14 -4.53 -9.65
C ILE A 33 -11.52 -5.16 -9.78
N ILE A 34 -12.18 -5.38 -8.65
CA ILE A 34 -13.59 -5.77 -8.57
C ILE A 34 -14.39 -4.48 -8.38
N MET A 35 -15.46 -4.29 -9.16
CA MET A 35 -16.33 -3.13 -9.03
C MET A 35 -17.79 -3.55 -8.94
N GLU A 36 -18.53 -2.84 -8.09
CA GLU A 36 -19.98 -3.00 -7.93
C GLU A 36 -20.62 -1.61 -8.09
N ASN A 37 -21.51 -1.50 -9.06
CA ASN A 37 -22.26 -0.27 -9.30
C ASN A 37 -23.54 -0.29 -8.46
N GLU A 38 -23.70 0.74 -7.62
CA GLU A 38 -24.93 1.03 -6.90
C GLU A 38 -25.57 2.31 -7.50
N GLU A 39 -26.80 2.63 -7.09
CA GLU A 39 -27.59 3.73 -7.65
C GLU A 39 -26.82 5.07 -7.62
N ASP A 40 -26.27 5.42 -6.44
CA ASP A 40 -25.59 6.70 -6.19
C ASP A 40 -24.07 6.61 -6.00
N CYS A 41 -23.52 5.39 -6.03
CA CYS A 41 -22.11 5.19 -5.76
C CYS A 41 -21.52 3.96 -6.45
N ILE A 42 -20.20 3.89 -6.43
CA ILE A 42 -19.44 2.78 -6.99
C ILE A 42 -18.50 2.27 -5.91
N ARG A 43 -18.64 1.00 -5.59
CA ARG A 43 -17.68 0.29 -4.75
C ARG A 43 -16.63 -0.34 -5.64
N PHE A 44 -15.39 -0.28 -5.20
CA PHE A 44 -14.30 -0.98 -5.85
C PHE A 44 -13.34 -1.56 -4.83
N GLN A 45 -12.69 -2.65 -5.20
CA GLN A 45 -11.67 -3.32 -4.41
C GLN A 45 -10.47 -3.67 -5.29
N PHE A 46 -9.28 -3.34 -4.81
CA PHE A 46 -8.01 -3.72 -5.43
C PHE A 46 -7.58 -5.08 -4.89
N ILE A 47 -7.20 -5.97 -5.80
CA ILE A 47 -6.57 -7.26 -5.53
C ILE A 47 -5.22 -7.25 -6.24
N ASP A 48 -4.17 -7.11 -5.45
CA ASP A 48 -2.81 -6.98 -5.95
C ASP A 48 -2.13 -8.35 -5.99
N PRO A 49 -1.21 -8.56 -6.95
CA PRO A 49 -0.35 -9.73 -6.92
C PRO A 49 0.55 -9.70 -5.69
N ILE A 50 0.53 -10.76 -4.89
CA ILE A 50 1.44 -10.92 -3.76
C ILE A 50 2.82 -11.32 -4.30
N LYS A 51 3.81 -10.47 -4.08
CA LYS A 51 5.21 -10.77 -4.44
C LYS A 51 5.83 -11.65 -3.36
N LYS A 52 6.63 -12.64 -3.78
CA LYS A 52 7.47 -13.41 -2.87
C LYS A 52 8.55 -12.49 -2.30
N ILE A 53 8.66 -12.43 -0.97
CA ILE A 53 9.76 -11.74 -0.30
C ILE A 53 11.00 -12.65 -0.24
N PRO A 54 12.22 -12.10 -0.45
CA PRO A 54 13.47 -12.82 -0.18
C PRO A 54 13.55 -13.19 1.30
N ASP A 55 14.23 -14.29 1.62
CA ASP A 55 14.53 -14.60 3.02
C ASP A 55 15.71 -13.75 3.55
N LEU A 56 15.84 -13.65 4.88
CA LEU A 56 16.89 -12.84 5.51
C LEU A 56 18.30 -13.28 5.08
N SER A 57 18.52 -14.57 4.82
CA SER A 57 19.83 -15.08 4.43
C SER A 57 20.21 -14.71 2.99
N GLU A 58 19.22 -14.67 2.10
CA GLU A 58 19.36 -14.15 0.74
C GLU A 58 19.73 -12.66 0.78
N ILE A 59 19.03 -11.88 1.62
CA ILE A 59 19.30 -10.43 1.81
C ILE A 59 20.72 -10.21 2.37
N GLU A 60 21.10 -10.93 3.43
CA GLU A 60 22.44 -10.83 4.04
C GLU A 60 23.54 -11.21 3.04
N SER A 61 23.33 -12.25 2.24
CA SER A 61 24.26 -12.71 1.20
C SER A 61 24.49 -11.63 0.14
N ASP A 62 23.41 -11.00 -0.33
CA ASP A 62 23.46 -9.94 -1.34
C ASP A 62 24.19 -8.69 -0.82
N ILE A 63 23.91 -8.26 0.41
CA ILE A 63 24.58 -7.12 1.04
C ILE A 63 26.05 -7.46 1.30
N THR A 64 26.37 -8.67 1.77
CA THR A 64 27.74 -9.13 1.97
C THR A 64 28.55 -9.05 0.68
N LYS A 65 27.96 -9.50 -0.45
CA LYS A 65 28.60 -9.42 -1.76
C LYS A 65 28.89 -7.96 -2.14
N ARG A 66 27.90 -7.07 -2.00
CA ARG A 66 28.08 -5.63 -2.29
C ARG A 66 29.13 -4.97 -1.39
N SER A 67 29.16 -5.33 -0.10
CA SER A 67 30.17 -4.82 0.85
C SER A 67 31.58 -5.20 0.43
N LYS A 68 31.77 -6.45 -0.04
CA LYS A 68 33.06 -6.91 -0.59
C LYS A 68 33.44 -6.15 -1.84
N ASP A 69 32.50 -5.92 -2.76
CA ASP A 69 32.73 -5.14 -3.99
C ASP A 69 33.16 -3.70 -3.67
N LEU A 70 32.62 -3.11 -2.60
CA LEU A 70 32.98 -1.78 -2.10
C LEU A 70 34.23 -1.75 -1.20
N LYS A 71 34.86 -2.90 -0.95
CA LYS A 71 36.00 -3.05 -0.02
C LYS A 71 35.68 -2.57 1.40
N TRP A 72 34.41 -2.66 1.80
CA TRP A 72 33.98 -2.41 3.17
C TRP A 72 33.95 -3.71 3.95
N ASN A 73 34.57 -3.70 5.13
CA ASN A 73 34.56 -4.82 6.07
C ASN A 73 33.84 -4.41 7.35
N ALA A 74 32.51 -4.45 7.32
CA ALA A 74 31.64 -4.09 8.43
C ALA A 74 30.53 -5.14 8.60
N PRO A 75 30.85 -6.35 9.12
CA PRO A 75 29.90 -7.45 9.21
C PRO A 75 28.67 -7.13 10.07
N ASP A 76 28.81 -6.30 11.11
CA ASP A 76 27.69 -5.90 11.96
C ASP A 76 26.73 -4.96 11.22
N LEU A 77 27.26 -3.99 10.47
CA LEU A 77 26.46 -3.11 9.62
C LEU A 77 25.69 -3.89 8.53
N VAL A 78 26.31 -4.93 7.97
CA VAL A 78 25.65 -5.81 6.99
C VAL A 78 24.42 -6.48 7.62
N LYS A 79 24.55 -7.03 8.83
CA LYS A 79 23.44 -7.69 9.54
C LYS A 79 22.34 -6.70 9.90
N GLU A 80 22.69 -5.55 10.48
CA GLU A 80 21.71 -4.51 10.82
C GLU A 80 20.93 -4.05 9.58
N THR A 81 21.65 -3.77 8.48
CA THR A 81 21.01 -3.37 7.21
C THR A 81 20.12 -4.48 6.65
N ALA A 82 20.54 -5.74 6.74
CA ALA A 82 19.73 -6.86 6.29
C ALA A 82 18.43 -7.01 7.08
N MET A 83 18.50 -6.81 8.41
CA MET A 83 17.33 -6.82 9.28
C MET A 83 16.37 -5.68 8.93
N ASP A 84 16.87 -4.46 8.72
CA ASP A 84 16.05 -3.31 8.32
C ASP A 84 15.33 -3.54 6.99
N ILE A 85 16.06 -4.07 5.98
CA ILE A 85 15.49 -4.41 4.68
C ILE A 85 14.44 -5.52 4.80
N ASN A 86 14.71 -6.54 5.61
CA ASN A 86 13.76 -7.62 5.86
C ASN A 86 12.48 -7.10 6.54
N LEU A 87 12.59 -6.19 7.52
CA LEU A 87 11.43 -5.53 8.13
C LEU A 87 10.63 -4.72 7.10
N ALA A 88 11.29 -4.00 6.20
CA ALA A 88 10.64 -3.27 5.12
C ALA A 88 9.86 -4.21 4.16
N TYR A 89 10.47 -5.33 3.76
CA TYR A 89 9.79 -6.35 2.94
C TYR A 89 8.57 -6.95 3.64
N GLN A 90 8.68 -7.26 4.93
CA GLN A 90 7.55 -7.77 5.71
C GLN A 90 6.41 -6.75 5.81
N ALA A 91 6.73 -5.47 6.02
CA ALA A 91 5.73 -4.41 6.07
C ALA A 91 5.03 -4.22 4.73
N GLU A 92 5.80 -4.16 3.63
CA GLU A 92 5.26 -4.08 2.26
C GLU A 92 4.34 -5.27 1.98
N GLN A 93 4.76 -6.49 2.34
CA GLN A 93 3.94 -7.69 2.15
C GLN A 93 2.61 -7.58 2.92
N LYS A 94 2.64 -7.22 4.21
CA LYS A 94 1.42 -7.07 5.02
C LYS A 94 0.46 -6.04 4.45
N VAL A 95 0.99 -4.92 3.97
CA VAL A 95 0.20 -3.86 3.33
C VAL A 95 -0.38 -4.33 2.00
N ASN A 96 0.36 -5.13 1.23
CA ASN A 96 -0.08 -5.68 -0.05
C ASN A 96 -1.12 -6.79 0.08
N GLU A 97 -1.05 -7.58 1.15
CA GLU A 97 -2.05 -8.57 1.54
C GLU A 97 -3.31 -7.92 2.12
N GLY A 98 -3.22 -6.65 2.52
CA GLY A 98 -4.33 -5.86 3.04
C GLY A 98 -5.45 -5.64 2.02
N ILE A 99 -6.68 -5.55 2.53
CA ILE A 99 -7.86 -5.28 1.71
C ILE A 99 -7.92 -3.78 1.45
N LEU A 100 -7.68 -3.38 0.20
CA LEU A 100 -7.80 -2.01 -0.26
C LEU A 100 -9.12 -1.84 -1.02
N SER A 101 -10.00 -1.00 -0.49
CA SER A 101 -11.32 -0.74 -1.03
C SER A 101 -11.61 0.75 -1.14
N GLY A 102 -12.56 1.11 -1.99
CA GLY A 102 -13.05 2.47 -2.03
C GLY A 102 -14.51 2.60 -2.44
N LEU A 103 -15.06 3.77 -2.12
CA LEU A 103 -16.42 4.17 -2.40
C LEU A 103 -16.40 5.53 -3.10
N MET A 104 -16.73 5.56 -4.38
CA MET A 104 -16.89 6.78 -5.17
C MET A 104 -18.36 7.21 -5.20
N ARG A 105 -18.65 8.47 -4.89
CA ARG A 105 -20.01 9.03 -5.01
C ARG A 105 -20.12 9.89 -6.24
N LYS A 106 -21.27 9.79 -6.93
CA LYS A 106 -21.65 10.71 -8.00
C LYS A 106 -22.04 12.04 -7.35
N CYS A 107 -21.32 13.11 -7.66
CA CYS A 107 -21.76 14.47 -7.37
C CYS A 107 -21.67 15.29 -8.65
N GLU A 108 -22.52 16.32 -8.76
CA GLU A 108 -22.77 17.04 -10.01
C GLU A 108 -21.54 17.79 -10.55
N GLU A 109 -20.60 18.19 -9.69
CA GLU A 109 -19.45 19.02 -10.10
C GLU A 109 -18.08 18.43 -9.76
N ASN A 110 -17.99 17.47 -8.83
CA ASN A 110 -16.72 16.86 -8.40
C ASN A 110 -16.95 15.41 -7.97
N THR A 111 -15.98 14.53 -8.24
CA THR A 111 -16.03 13.16 -7.71
C THR A 111 -15.24 13.07 -6.42
N THR A 112 -15.84 12.49 -5.38
CA THR A 112 -15.12 12.14 -4.16
C THR A 112 -15.05 10.63 -4.01
N ALA A 113 -13.89 10.13 -3.60
CA ALA A 113 -13.69 8.73 -3.27
C ALA A 113 -13.25 8.61 -1.80
N LYS A 114 -13.89 7.73 -1.04
CA LYS A 114 -13.39 7.32 0.28
C LYS A 114 -12.62 6.02 0.10
N ILE A 115 -11.35 6.01 0.48
CA ILE A 115 -10.48 4.83 0.43
C ILE A 115 -10.31 4.26 1.82
N THR A 116 -10.41 2.94 1.94
CA THR A 116 -10.12 2.20 3.17
C THR A 116 -9.14 1.07 2.86
N LEU A 117 -8.02 1.05 3.55
CA LEU A 117 -7.07 -0.05 3.57
C LEU A 117 -7.16 -0.74 4.94
N THR A 118 -7.46 -2.03 4.95
CA THR A 118 -7.48 -2.84 6.17
C THR A 118 -6.36 -3.86 6.10
N ILE A 119 -5.38 -3.74 7.00
CA ILE A 119 -4.26 -4.69 7.11
C ILE A 119 -4.43 -5.54 8.37
N MET A 120 -3.94 -6.78 8.32
CA MET A 120 -3.80 -7.62 9.50
C MET A 120 -2.34 -7.56 9.97
N CYS A 121 -2.11 -6.99 11.15
CA CYS A 121 -0.76 -6.89 11.70
C CYS A 121 -0.74 -7.32 13.16
N GLU A 122 0.37 -7.94 13.56
CA GLU A 122 0.69 -8.11 14.97
C GLU A 122 1.19 -6.76 15.51
N GLU A 123 0.95 -6.47 16.79
CA GLU A 123 1.45 -5.25 17.44
C GLU A 123 2.96 -5.34 17.69
N ASP A 124 3.74 -5.40 16.61
CA ASP A 124 5.19 -5.30 16.65
C ASP A 124 5.60 -3.82 16.56
N PRO A 125 6.25 -3.26 17.60
CA PRO A 125 6.63 -1.84 17.64
C PRO A 125 7.68 -1.45 16.59
N LEU A 126 8.45 -2.40 16.04
CA LEU A 126 9.41 -2.14 14.98
C LEU A 126 8.75 -2.14 13.60
N LEU A 127 7.77 -3.04 13.40
CA LEU A 127 7.11 -3.21 12.11
C LEU A 127 6.01 -2.18 11.86
N MET A 128 5.27 -1.80 12.91
CA MET A 128 4.09 -0.93 12.78
C MET A 128 4.37 0.44 12.15
N PRO A 129 5.43 1.19 12.54
CA PRO A 129 5.74 2.47 11.88
C PRO A 129 6.07 2.31 10.39
N ILE A 130 6.65 1.17 10.01
CA ILE A 130 6.99 0.86 8.61
C ILE A 130 5.70 0.52 7.85
N CYS A 131 4.80 -0.27 8.43
CA CYS A 131 3.47 -0.51 7.89
C CYS A 131 2.68 0.79 7.67
N ASP A 132 2.73 1.74 8.61
CA ASP A 132 2.08 3.05 8.47
C ASP A 132 2.59 3.79 7.22
N HIS A 133 3.91 3.77 7.00
CA HIS A 133 4.53 4.40 5.85
C HIS A 133 4.10 3.76 4.52
N TYR A 134 4.17 2.43 4.43
CA TYR A 134 3.75 1.70 3.23
C TYR A 134 2.24 1.80 2.96
N ALA A 135 1.40 1.84 4.00
CA ALA A 135 -0.03 2.09 3.87
C ALA A 135 -0.31 3.46 3.24
N CYS A 136 0.42 4.49 3.66
CA CYS A 136 0.34 5.82 3.05
C CYS A 136 0.77 5.81 1.58
N ILE A 137 1.90 5.18 1.25
CA ILE A 137 2.39 5.04 -0.13
C ILE A 137 1.32 4.37 -1.00
N ARG A 138 0.77 3.25 -0.56
CA ARG A 138 -0.22 2.48 -1.31
C ARG A 138 -1.49 3.29 -1.59
N ILE A 139 -1.97 4.07 -0.63
CA ILE A 139 -3.12 4.97 -0.85
C ILE A 139 -2.77 6.09 -1.84
N LEU A 140 -1.55 6.64 -1.79
CA LEU A 140 -1.08 7.65 -2.75
C LEU A 140 -0.95 7.08 -4.16
N GLU A 141 -0.54 5.82 -4.31
CA GLU A 141 -0.50 5.13 -5.60
C GLU A 141 -1.89 4.99 -6.21
N VAL A 142 -2.91 4.66 -5.40
CA VAL A 142 -4.32 4.65 -5.85
C VAL A 142 -4.75 6.05 -6.28
N ALA A 143 -4.45 7.08 -5.49
CA ALA A 143 -4.79 8.46 -5.83
C ALA A 143 -4.16 8.87 -7.18
N LYS A 144 -2.89 8.51 -7.39
CA LYS A 144 -2.16 8.73 -8.64
C LYS A 144 -2.77 7.94 -9.82
N ALA A 145 -3.10 6.67 -9.61
CA ALA A 145 -3.72 5.82 -10.63
C ALA A 145 -5.07 6.37 -11.09
N LEU A 146 -5.85 6.87 -10.14
CA LEU A 146 -7.13 7.50 -10.39
C LEU A 146 -6.99 8.93 -10.94
N ASN A 147 -5.83 9.57 -10.83
CA ASN A 147 -5.66 11.01 -11.08
C ASN A 147 -6.58 11.86 -10.19
N MET A 148 -6.57 11.54 -8.89
CA MET A 148 -7.26 12.28 -7.84
C MET A 148 -6.25 12.84 -6.84
N ALA A 149 -6.59 13.97 -6.22
CA ALA A 149 -5.79 14.55 -5.15
C ALA A 149 -6.23 13.99 -3.79
N LEU A 150 -5.27 13.84 -2.87
CA LEU A 150 -5.58 13.54 -1.47
C LEU A 150 -6.26 14.77 -0.83
N ASP A 151 -7.42 14.55 -0.22
CA ASP A 151 -8.17 15.57 0.50
C ASP A 151 -7.91 15.42 2.01
N GLY A 152 -6.77 15.98 2.45
CA GLY A 152 -6.28 15.85 3.83
C GLY A 152 -5.14 14.85 3.95
N ASN A 153 -5.13 14.07 5.04
CA ASN A 153 -4.10 13.08 5.36
C ASN A 153 -4.69 11.66 5.38
N VAL A 154 -3.82 10.65 5.25
CA VAL A 154 -4.17 9.27 5.57
C VAL A 154 -4.26 9.14 7.09
N ALA A 155 -5.42 8.73 7.60
CA ALA A 155 -5.67 8.56 9.03
C ALA A 155 -5.67 7.06 9.39
N ARG A 156 -4.86 6.69 10.39
CA ARG A 156 -4.89 5.38 11.03
C ARG A 156 -5.91 5.39 12.17
N LEU A 157 -6.77 4.37 12.25
CA LEU A 157 -7.85 4.27 13.25
C LEU A 157 -7.68 3.12 14.24
#